data_AF-A0A6N6BCX5-F1
#
_entry.id   AF-A0A6N6BCX5-F1
#
_cell.length_a   1.000
_cell.length_b   1.000
_cell.length_c   1.000
_cell.angle_alpha   90.00
_cell.angle_beta   90.00
_cell.angle_gamma   90.00
#
_symmetry.space_group_name_H-M   'P 1'
#
loop_
_entity.id
_entity.type
_entity.pdbx_description
1 polymer ?
#
loop_
_entity_poly.entity_id
_entity_poly.type
_entity_poly.pdbx_seq_one_letter_code
_entity_poly.pdbx_strand_id
1 'polypeptide(L)' 'MFEKEIIIFANSVKNNKHCVAGKDIITKEWVRAVSSISGGALDDNIVIYKNKGKFWKVKPLDRILIKFEKNHL' A
#
# COMPACT_ATOMS: atom_id res chain seq x y z
N MET A 1 -10.90 -11.40 0.90
CA MET A 1 -9.70 -10.69 0.41
C MET A 1 -9.99 -10.16 -0.98
N PHE A 2 -9.55 -8.94 -1.31
CA PHE A 2 -9.71 -8.36 -2.65
C PHE A 2 -8.44 -7.62 -3.06
N GLU A 3 -8.25 -7.42 -4.37
CA GLU A 3 -7.07 -6.75 -4.91
C GLU A 3 -7.46 -5.40 -5.50
N LYS A 4 -6.58 -4.41 -5.32
CA LYS A 4 -6.68 -3.13 -6.02
C LYS A 4 -5.33 -2.78 -6.61
N GLU A 5 -5.35 -2.44 -7.89
CA GLU A 5 -4.19 -1.85 -8.54
C GLU A 5 -4.25 -0.33 -8.36
N ILE A 6 -3.21 0.22 -7.72
CA ILE A 6 -3.16 1.63 -7.34
C ILE A 6 -1.90 2.31 -7.84
N ILE A 7 -2.02 3.59 -8.21
CA ILE A 7 -0.87 4.47 -8.42
C ILE A 7 -0.62 5.22 -7.11
N ILE A 8 0.60 5.13 -6.60
CA ILE A 8 1.00 5.75 -5.35
C ILE A 8 1.24 7.24 -5.55
N PHE A 9 0.63 8.06 -4.70
CA PHE A 9 0.87 9.51 -4.68
C PHE A 9 1.57 9.96 -3.40
N ALA A 10 1.45 9.18 -2.31
CA ALA A 10 2.14 9.48 -1.05
C ALA A 10 2.67 8.22 -0.39
N ASN A 11 3.92 8.27 0.06
CA ASN A 11 4.51 7.36 1.03
C ASN A 11 5.29 8.21 2.04
N SER A 12 4.64 8.59 3.15
CA SER A 12 5.27 9.37 4.22
C SER A 12 5.78 8.43 5.32
N VAL A 13 6.97 8.72 5.85
CA VAL A 13 7.64 7.91 6.87
C VAL A 13 7.85 8.73 8.14
N LYS A 14 7.40 8.22 9.29
CA LYS A 14 7.66 8.78 10.62
C LYS A 14 7.88 7.66 11.62
N ASN A 15 8.95 7.73 12.41
CA ASN A 15 9.32 6.69 13.41
C ASN A 15 9.31 5.26 12.81
N ASN A 16 9.87 5.08 11.61
CA ASN A 16 9.89 3.82 10.86
C ASN A 16 8.50 3.24 10.53
N LYS A 17 7.45 4.06 10.60
CA LYS A 17 6.09 3.72 10.20
C LYS A 17 5.68 4.50 8.96
N HIS A 18 4.83 3.90 8.15
CA HIS A 18 4.45 4.38 6.83
C HIS A 18 3.00 4.80 6.77
N CYS A 19 2.75 5.84 6.00
CA CYS A 19 1.43 6.26 5.56
C CYS A 19 1.42 6.28 4.03
N VAL A 20 0.75 5.30 3.44
CA VAL A 20 0.70 5.11 1.97
C VAL A 20 -0.70 5.44 1.45
N ALA A 21 -0.75 6.31 0.44
CA ALA A 21 -1.99 6.66 -0.25
C ALA A 21 -1.77 6.75 -1.76
N GLY A 22 -2.82 6.39 -2.49
CA GLY A 22 -2.82 6.36 -3.95
C GLY A 22 -4.22 6.43 -4.54
N LYS A 23 -4.32 6.31 -5.86
CA LYS A 23 -5.61 6.15 -6.55
C LYS A 23 -5.72 4.80 -7.21
N ASP A 24 -6.89 4.19 -7.06
CA ASP A 24 -7.28 3.00 -7.80
C ASP A 24 -7.35 3.32 -9.30
N ILE A 25 -6.75 2.48 -10.14
CA ILE A 25 -6.64 2.79 -11.56
C ILE A 25 -7.96 2.67 -12.32
N ILE A 26 -8.92 1.90 -11.79
CA ILE A 26 -10.21 1.62 -12.44
C ILE A 26 -11.21 2.69 -12.01
N THR A 27 -11.47 2.75 -10.71
CA THR A 27 -12.47 3.63 -10.09
C THR A 27 -12.01 5.08 -9.95
N LYS A 28 -10.69 5.33 -10.02
CA LYS A 28 -10.06 6.64 -9.77
C LYS A 28 -10.24 7.17 -8.34
N GLU A 29 -10.82 6.38 -7.45
CA GLU A 29 -11.02 6.71 -6.05
C GLU A 29 -9.71 6.69 -5.28
N TRP A 30 -9.66 7.51 -4.22
CA TRP A 30 -8.54 7.51 -3.30
C TRP A 30 -8.56 6.25 -2.44
N VAL A 31 -7.41 5.60 -2.36
CA VAL A 31 -7.16 4.44 -1.51
C VAL A 31 -6.07 4.81 -0.53
N ARG A 32 -6.32 4.56 0.76
CA ARG A 32 -5.35 4.73 1.84
C ARG A 32 -5.17 3.38 2.54
N ALA A 33 -3.94 2.87 2.54
CA ALA A 33 -3.60 1.71 3.36
C ALA A 33 -3.45 2.18 4.81
N VAL A 34 -4.32 1.69 5.70
CA VAL A 34 -4.45 2.21 7.08
C VAL A 34 -3.79 1.32 8.13
N SER A 35 -3.71 0.00 7.92
CA SER A 35 -3.14 -0.94 8.89
C SER A 35 -2.61 -2.21 8.23
N SER A 36 -1.75 -2.94 8.95
CA SER A 36 -1.44 -4.33 8.66
C SER A 36 -2.66 -5.22 8.89
N ILE A 37 -2.56 -6.47 8.41
CA ILE A 37 -3.56 -7.52 8.65
C ILE A 37 -3.80 -7.75 10.15
N SER A 38 -2.77 -7.56 10.99
CA SER A 38 -2.85 -7.68 12.45
C SER A 38 -3.35 -6.43 13.18
N GLY A 39 -3.78 -5.38 12.47
CA GLY A 39 -4.29 -4.15 13.08
C GLY A 39 -3.23 -3.14 13.54
N GLY A 40 -2.00 -3.23 13.04
CA GLY A 40 -0.89 -2.34 13.40
C GLY A 40 -0.53 -1.30 12.33
N ALA A 41 0.32 -0.35 12.69
CA ALA A 41 0.87 0.63 11.75
C ALA A 41 1.76 -0.05 10.69
N LEU A 42 1.72 0.46 9.45
CA LEU A 42 2.54 -0.07 8.37
C LEU A 42 4.04 0.20 8.62
N ASP A 43 4.90 -0.75 8.31
CA ASP A 43 6.35 -0.63 8.43
C ASP A 43 7.09 -1.06 7.15
N ASP A 44 8.42 -0.91 7.16
CA ASP A 44 9.30 -1.23 6.05
C ASP A 44 9.22 -2.69 5.58
N ASN A 45 8.73 -3.63 6.40
CA ASN A 45 8.64 -5.03 6.01
C ASN A 45 7.41 -5.33 5.14
N ILE A 46 6.38 -4.48 5.22
CA ILE A 46 5.13 -4.67 4.49
C ILE A 46 4.90 -3.61 3.41
N VAL A 47 5.59 -2.47 3.48
CA VAL A 47 5.57 -1.42 2.43
C VAL A 47 6.66 -1.67 1.40
N ILE A 48 6.72 -2.92 0.93
CA ILE A 48 7.61 -3.37 -0.15
C ILE A 48 6.82 -4.16 -1.19
N TYR A 49 7.27 -4.11 -2.43
CA TYR A 49 6.69 -4.90 -3.52
C TYR A 49 7.78 -5.67 -4.27
N LYS A 50 7.39 -6.82 -4.83
CA LYS A 50 8.29 -7.66 -5.63
C LYS A 50 8.20 -7.26 -7.09
N ASN A 51 9.33 -6.88 -7.68
CA ASN A 51 9.45 -6.56 -9.10
C ASN A 51 10.72 -7.22 -9.67
N LYS A 52 10.56 -8.01 -10.74
CA LYS A 52 11.64 -8.76 -11.41
C LYS A 52 12.56 -9.53 -10.44
N GLY A 53 11.94 -10.20 -9.45
CA GLY A 53 12.66 -11.02 -8.46
C GLY A 53 13.30 -10.25 -7.30
N LYS A 54 13.26 -8.91 -7.29
CA LYS A 54 13.78 -8.07 -6.19
C LYS A 54 12.65 -7.39 -5.43
N PHE A 55 12.89 -7.10 -4.15
CA PHE A 55 11.98 -6.32 -3.32
C PHE A 55 12.37 -4.85 -3.35
N TRP A 56 11.38 -3.98 -3.53
CA TRP A 56 11.56 -2.53 -3.59
C TRP A 56 10.64 -1.84 -2.59
N LYS A 57 11.13 -0.79 -1.93
CA LYS A 57 10.27 0.11 -1.16
C LYS A 57 9.31 0.83 -2.09
N VAL A 58 8.07 1.00 -1.64
CA VAL A 58 7.05 1.77 -2.38
C VAL A 58 7.48 3.23 -2.53
N LYS A 59 7.32 3.80 -3.72
CA LYS A 59 7.61 5.21 -4.02
C LYS A 59 6.43 5.88 -4.73
N PRO A 60 6.32 7.22 -4.66
CA PRO A 60 5.40 7.95 -5.51
C PRO A 60 5.57 7.58 -6.99
N LEU A 61 4.45 7.51 -7.71
CA LEU A 61 4.30 7.09 -9.10
C LEU A 61 4.48 5.59 -9.37
N ASP A 62 4.80 4.78 -8.36
CA ASP A 62 4.74 3.33 -8.51
C ASP A 62 3.30 2.87 -8.76
N ARG A 63 3.13 1.97 -9.73
CA ARG A 63 1.88 1.25 -9.99
C ARG A 63 1.99 -0.13 -9.34
N ILE A 64 1.21 -0.36 -8.29
CA ILE A 64 1.30 -1.59 -7.49
C ILE A 64 -0.06 -2.25 -7.29
N LEU A 65 -0.05 -3.59 -7.26
CA LEU A 65 -1.19 -4.39 -6.87
C LEU A 65 -1.14 -4.64 -5.36
N ILE A 66 -2.16 -4.18 -4.63
CA ILE A 66 -2.28 -4.40 -3.19
C ILE A 66 -3.42 -5.37 -2.92
N LYS A 67 -3.15 -6.34 -2.04
CA LYS A 67 -4.17 -7.23 -1.45
C LYS A 67 -4.71 -6.61 -0.17
N PHE A 68 -5.99 -6.31 -0.15
CA PHE A 68 -6.72 -5.82 1.01
C PHE A 68 -7.57 -6.93 1.62
N GLU A 69 -7.62 -6.95 2.95
CA GLU A 69 -8.64 -7.70 3.68
C GLU A 69 -9.90 -6.85 3.85
N LYS A 70 -11.04 -7.52 3.75
CA LYS A 70 -12.32 -6.88 4.02
C LYS A 70 -12.47 -6.90 5.53
N ASN A 71 -12.39 -5.74 6.19
CA ASN A 71 -12.70 -5.68 7.60
C ASN A 71 -14.15 -6.10 7.79
N HIS A 72 -14.37 -7.16 8.57
CA HIS A 72 -15.68 -7.52 9.10
C HIS A 72 -15.96 -6.58 10.29
N LEU A 73 -16.42 -5.38 9.98
CA LEU A 73 -17.13 -4.54 10.96
C LEU A 73 -18.62 -4.78 10.81
#